data_AF-A0A1S8CZX0-F1
#
_entry.id   AF-A0A1S8CZX0-F1
#
_cell.length_a   1.000
_cell.length_b   1.000
_cell.length_c   1.000
_cell.angle_alpha   90.00
_cell.angle_beta   90.00
_cell.angle_gamma   90.00
#
_symmetry.space_group_name_H-M   'P 1'
#
loop_
_entity.id
_entity.type
_entity.pdbx_description
1 polymer ?
#
loop_
_entity_poly.entity_id
_entity_poly.type
_entity_poly.pdbx_seq_one_letter_code
_entity_poly.pdbx_strand_id
1 'polypeptide(L)'
;MNALAPSPLRAGARASAPLVVMLSAAHPPEDVRVVGKEGAALAAAGWRVWHLCPQPASGVTARPPAQSRGVFLVPYRRRPGWLGRLLGIPALARRARACDAAVLHASEPDSWLAALIAARGRDTRVVLDVHEHYPSRLDHRLPRALRPVLAPLARAAIRRACRAMAARADAVVVAKDGLDEDFRAAPRLAAVRNYAEPLPL
;
A
#
# COMPACT_ATOMS: atom_id res chain seq x y z
N MET A 1 -21.88 22.39 3.52
CA MET A 1 -20.72 23.25 3.84
C MET A 1 -19.76 22.45 4.69
N ASN A 2 -18.60 22.06 4.14
CA ASN A 2 -17.43 21.66 4.92
C ASN A 2 -16.22 22.01 4.06
N ALA A 3 -15.63 23.17 4.38
CA ALA A 3 -14.51 23.73 3.66
C ALA A 3 -13.28 22.83 3.87
N LEU A 4 -12.75 22.29 2.77
CA LEU A 4 -11.37 21.85 2.72
C LEU A 4 -10.51 23.09 2.98
N ALA A 5 -9.64 23.02 3.99
CA ALA A 5 -8.75 24.10 4.36
C ALA A 5 -7.90 24.58 3.15
N PRO A 6 -7.57 25.88 3.06
CA PRO A 6 -6.84 26.42 1.93
C PRO A 6 -5.41 25.87 1.84
N SER A 7 -4.97 25.66 0.60
CA SER A 7 -3.62 25.19 0.24
C SER A 7 -2.58 26.29 0.50
N PRO A 8 -1.54 26.05 1.32
CA PRO A 8 -0.50 27.04 1.53
C PRO A 8 0.60 26.93 0.45
N LEU A 9 0.70 28.01 -0.33
CA LEU A 9 1.95 28.67 -0.70
C LEU A 9 2.91 27.96 -1.68
N ARG A 10 2.79 28.35 -2.96
CA ARG A 10 3.94 28.56 -3.84
C ARG A 10 4.59 29.90 -3.50
N ALA A 11 5.74 29.87 -2.84
CA ALA A 11 6.89 30.80 -2.95
C ALA A 11 7.71 30.77 -1.65
N GLY A 12 8.97 30.33 -1.73
CA GLY A 12 10.01 30.66 -0.74
C GLY A 12 10.14 29.79 0.52
N ALA A 13 9.40 28.70 0.68
CA ALA A 13 9.65 27.75 1.78
C ALA A 13 10.84 26.84 1.41
N ARG A 14 11.74 26.51 2.35
CA ARG A 14 12.53 25.27 2.25
C ARG A 14 11.54 24.19 1.83
N ALA A 15 11.69 23.64 0.62
CA ALA A 15 10.69 22.75 0.05
C ALA A 15 10.39 21.69 1.11
N SER A 16 9.16 21.73 1.66
CA SER A 16 8.77 20.79 2.72
C SER A 16 9.10 19.40 2.20
N ALA A 17 9.78 18.57 3.01
CA ALA A 17 10.25 17.28 2.55
C ALA A 17 9.14 16.54 1.78
N PRO A 18 9.45 15.94 0.62
CA PRO A 18 8.44 15.31 -0.22
C PRO A 18 7.63 14.27 0.57
N LEU A 19 6.33 14.18 0.24
CA LEU A 19 5.41 13.28 0.92
C LEU A 19 5.44 11.89 0.28
N VAL A 20 5.66 10.87 1.12
CA VAL A 20 5.39 9.47 0.82
C VAL A 20 4.10 9.06 1.51
N VAL A 21 3.14 8.55 0.74
CA VAL A 21 1.95 7.92 1.30
C VAL A 21 2.10 6.40 1.17
N MET A 22 2.21 5.76 2.32
CA MET A 22 2.09 4.32 2.47
C MET A 22 0.61 3.96 2.37
N LEU A 23 0.24 3.19 1.35
CA LEU A 23 -1.13 2.92 0.98
C LEU A 23 -1.50 1.48 1.30
N SER A 24 -2.47 1.32 2.21
CA SER A 24 -2.93 0.02 2.68
C SER A 24 -4.43 -0.13 2.50
N ALA A 25 -4.84 -1.28 1.98
CA ALA A 25 -6.23 -1.71 1.87
C ALA A 25 -6.66 -2.68 2.99
N ALA A 26 -5.71 -3.37 3.61
CA ALA A 26 -5.95 -4.32 4.71
C ALA A 26 -5.08 -4.09 5.95
N HIS A 27 -3.87 -3.55 5.81
CA HIS A 27 -3.02 -3.34 6.97
C HIS A 27 -3.64 -2.32 7.95
N PRO A 28 -3.69 -2.64 9.24
CA PRO A 28 -4.22 -1.73 10.26
C PRO A 28 -3.29 -0.53 10.47
N PRO A 29 -3.75 0.53 11.13
CA PRO A 29 -2.98 1.77 11.31
C PRO A 29 -1.58 1.58 11.91
N GLU A 30 -1.40 0.65 12.84
CA GLU A 30 -0.14 0.38 13.54
C GLU A 30 0.55 -0.89 13.05
N ASP A 31 0.36 -1.26 11.79
CA ASP A 31 1.03 -2.42 11.21
C ASP A 31 2.56 -2.32 11.35
N VAL A 32 3.17 -3.35 11.95
CA VAL A 32 4.62 -3.37 12.26
C VAL A 32 5.47 -3.31 11.00
N ARG A 33 5.03 -3.88 9.88
CA ARG A 33 5.80 -3.88 8.62
C ARG A 33 5.73 -2.49 7.99
N VAL A 34 4.52 -1.99 7.80
CA VAL A 34 4.28 -0.72 7.11
C VAL A 34 4.75 0.46 7.95
N VAL A 35 4.31 0.57 9.21
CA VAL A 35 4.65 1.73 10.06
C VAL A 35 5.93 1.50 10.84
N GLY A 36 6.03 0.35 11.51
CA GLY A 36 7.13 0.07 12.44
C GLY A 36 8.50 0.02 11.79
N LYS A 37 8.57 -0.45 10.54
CA LYS A 37 9.83 -0.65 9.81
C LYS A 37 9.96 0.32 8.65
N GLU A 38 9.16 0.15 7.60
CA GLU A 38 9.32 0.89 6.36
C GLU A 38 9.05 2.38 6.55
N GLY A 39 7.92 2.73 7.17
CA GLY A 39 7.52 4.10 7.43
C GLY A 39 8.45 4.80 8.41
N ALA A 40 8.87 4.11 9.48
CA ALA A 40 9.85 4.63 10.42
C ALA A 40 11.20 4.92 9.74
N ALA A 41 11.68 4.01 8.87
CA ALA A 41 12.92 4.22 8.13
C ALA A 41 12.83 5.41 7.16
N LEU A 42 11.70 5.57 6.46
CA LEU A 42 11.45 6.72 5.59
C LEU A 42 11.41 8.03 6.39
N ALA A 43 10.73 8.04 7.54
CA ALA A 43 10.67 9.19 8.42
C ALA A 43 12.06 9.57 8.97
N ALA A 44 12.86 8.58 9.38
CA ALA A 44 14.24 8.77 9.82
C ALA A 44 15.14 9.31 8.71
N ALA A 45 14.88 8.94 7.45
CA ALA A 45 15.54 9.50 6.28
C ALA A 45 15.06 10.91 5.89
N GLY A 46 14.16 11.51 6.69
CA GLY A 46 13.70 12.90 6.52
C GLY A 46 12.49 13.08 5.63
N TRP A 47 11.82 12.01 5.19
CA TRP A 47 10.59 12.10 4.39
C TRP A 47 9.39 12.47 5.27
N ARG A 48 8.41 13.16 4.69
CA ARG A 48 7.07 13.24 5.29
C ARG A 48 6.32 11.95 4.97
N VAL A 49 5.93 11.20 5.99
CA VAL A 49 5.32 9.88 5.79
C VAL A 49 3.90 9.84 6.35
N TRP A 50 2.93 9.47 5.50
CA TRP A 50 1.56 9.19 5.90
C TRP A 50 1.23 7.72 5.66
N HIS A 51 0.48 7.10 6.55
CA HIS A 51 -0.10 5.77 6.35
C HIS A 51 -1.62 5.89 6.14
N LEU A 52 -2.06 5.79 4.88
CA LEU A 52 -3.47 5.78 4.52
C LEU A 52 -4.00 4.33 4.58
N CYS A 53 -4.77 4.04 5.62
CA CYS A 53 -5.08 2.66 6.03
C CYS A 53 -6.56 2.47 6.42
N PRO A 54 -7.14 1.26 6.32
CA PRO A 54 -8.48 1.00 6.81
C PRO A 54 -8.55 1.18 8.33
N GLN A 55 -9.66 1.75 8.82
CA GLN A 55 -10.03 1.67 10.23
C GLN A 55 -10.18 0.21 10.65
N PRO A 56 -9.76 -0.15 11.88
CA PRO A 56 -10.09 -1.45 12.46
C PRO A 56 -11.59 -1.70 12.40
N ALA A 57 -11.99 -2.97 12.20
CA ALA A 57 -13.40 -3.32 12.28
C ALA A 57 -13.96 -2.95 13.66
N SER A 58 -15.22 -2.49 13.69
CA SER A 58 -15.92 -2.03 14.89
C SER A 58 -15.75 -3.03 16.04
N GLY A 59 -15.19 -2.57 17.17
CA GLY A 59 -14.86 -3.39 18.34
C GLY A 59 -13.65 -2.85 19.12
N VAL A 60 -12.76 -2.13 18.45
CA VAL A 60 -11.69 -1.34 19.09
C VAL A 60 -12.21 0.09 19.32
N THR A 61 -12.38 0.47 20.59
CA THR A 61 -12.92 1.78 21.01
C THR A 61 -11.86 2.89 20.99
N ALA A 62 -10.59 2.53 21.00
CA ALA A 62 -9.49 3.50 20.97
C ALA A 62 -9.27 4.00 19.54
N ARG A 63 -9.32 5.33 19.36
CA ARG A 63 -8.85 5.99 18.14
C ARG A 63 -7.33 5.76 18.06
N PRO A 64 -6.78 5.32 16.92
CA PRO A 64 -5.33 5.19 16.78
C PRO A 64 -4.66 6.55 17.05
N PRO A 65 -3.40 6.56 17.51
CA PRO A 65 -2.66 7.80 17.69
C PRO A 65 -2.58 8.56 16.36
N ALA A 66 -2.47 9.89 16.43
CA ALA A 66 -2.36 10.70 15.21
C ALA A 66 -1.06 10.40 14.43
N GLN A 67 -0.03 9.93 15.14
CA GLN A 67 1.28 9.61 14.59
C GLN A 67 1.90 8.44 15.36
N SER A 68 2.68 7.60 14.68
CA SER A 68 3.48 6.54 15.28
C SER A 68 4.84 6.46 14.58
N ARG A 69 5.95 6.49 15.35
CA ARG A 69 7.33 6.40 14.83
C ARG A 69 7.63 7.36 13.66
N GLY A 70 7.17 8.60 13.76
CA GLY A 70 7.34 9.61 12.71
C GLY A 70 6.32 9.56 11.56
N VAL A 71 5.46 8.54 11.52
CA VAL A 71 4.45 8.33 10.46
C VAL A 71 3.07 8.83 10.91
N PHE A 72 2.44 9.71 10.12
CA PHE A 72 1.07 10.15 10.38
C PHE A 72 0.05 9.09 9.98
N LEU A 73 -0.87 8.75 10.88
CA LEU A 73 -1.87 7.73 10.63
C LEU A 73 -3.15 8.37 10.09
N VAL A 74 -3.56 7.98 8.89
CA VAL A 74 -4.73 8.51 8.19
C VAL A 74 -5.74 7.39 7.96
N PRO A 75 -6.54 7.03 8.98
CA PRO A 75 -7.44 5.90 8.88
C PRO A 75 -8.72 6.25 8.08
N TYR A 76 -9.23 5.32 7.28
CA TYR A 76 -10.47 5.49 6.50
C TYR A 76 -11.46 4.35 6.73
N ARG A 77 -12.77 4.65 6.63
CA ARG A 77 -13.82 3.63 6.72
C ARG A 77 -13.85 2.76 5.47
N ARG A 78 -13.82 1.44 5.67
CA ARG A 78 -13.91 0.42 4.60
C ARG A 78 -15.07 -0.53 4.89
N ARG A 79 -15.74 -1.00 3.84
CA ARG A 79 -16.70 -2.11 3.95
C ARG A 79 -15.96 -3.41 4.31
N PRO A 80 -16.47 -4.23 5.25
CA PRO A 80 -15.81 -5.47 5.63
C PRO A 80 -15.81 -6.49 4.48
N GLY A 81 -14.99 -7.53 4.62
CA GLY A 81 -14.90 -8.62 3.66
C GLY A 81 -14.14 -8.27 2.37
N TRP A 82 -14.05 -9.27 1.48
CA TRP A 82 -13.24 -9.20 0.26
C TRP A 82 -13.89 -8.38 -0.86
N LEU A 83 -15.22 -8.47 -1.01
CA LEU A 83 -15.98 -7.60 -1.91
C LEU A 83 -15.84 -6.14 -1.50
N GLY A 84 -15.87 -5.87 -0.18
CA GLY A 84 -15.67 -4.53 0.35
C GLY A 84 -14.27 -3.96 0.05
N ARG A 85 -13.24 -4.81 -0.03
CA ARG A 85 -11.90 -4.43 -0.50
C ARG A 85 -11.92 -4.06 -1.98
N LEU A 86 -12.44 -4.95 -2.82
CA LEU A 86 -12.48 -4.76 -4.28
C LEU A 86 -13.30 -3.52 -4.69
N LEU A 87 -14.51 -3.38 -4.17
CA LEU A 87 -15.38 -2.23 -4.42
C LEU A 87 -14.84 -0.93 -3.78
N GLY A 88 -13.93 -1.05 -2.80
CA GLY A 88 -13.29 0.07 -2.14
C GLY A 88 -12.17 0.72 -2.96
N ILE A 89 -11.64 0.06 -3.99
CA ILE A 89 -10.47 0.51 -4.75
C ILE A 89 -10.64 1.92 -5.33
N PRO A 90 -11.76 2.28 -6.01
CA PRO A 90 -11.94 3.64 -6.53
C PRO A 90 -11.97 4.69 -5.41
N ALA A 91 -12.56 4.36 -4.27
CA ALA A 91 -12.62 5.26 -3.13
C ALA A 91 -11.24 5.42 -2.45
N LEU A 92 -10.42 4.38 -2.43
CA LEU A 92 -9.04 4.44 -1.96
C LEU A 92 -8.18 5.28 -2.92
N ALA A 93 -8.31 5.06 -4.23
CA ALA A 93 -7.60 5.84 -5.25
C ALA A 93 -7.90 7.34 -5.16
N ARG A 94 -9.17 7.72 -4.95
CA ARG A 94 -9.55 9.13 -4.75
C ARG A 94 -8.90 9.73 -3.51
N ARG A 95 -8.84 8.99 -2.40
CA ARG A 95 -8.18 9.44 -1.16
C ARG A 95 -6.68 9.61 -1.37
N ALA A 96 -6.02 8.61 -1.96
CA ALA A 96 -4.59 8.67 -2.27
C ALA A 96 -4.25 9.85 -3.19
N ARG A 97 -5.08 10.09 -4.21
CA ARG A 97 -4.92 11.24 -5.12
C ARG A 97 -5.06 12.58 -4.39
N ALA A 98 -5.99 12.68 -3.44
CA ALA A 98 -6.20 13.90 -2.66
C ALA A 98 -5.04 14.23 -1.70
N CYS A 99 -4.16 13.27 -1.40
CA CYS A 99 -2.98 13.52 -0.58
C CYS A 99 -1.87 14.31 -1.28
N ASP A 100 -1.91 14.42 -2.62
CA ASP A 100 -0.89 15.13 -3.41
C ASP A 100 0.54 14.63 -3.14
N ALA A 101 0.69 13.31 -3.02
CA ALA A 101 1.95 12.67 -2.69
C ALA A 101 2.96 12.73 -3.85
N ALA A 102 4.25 12.84 -3.50
CA ALA A 102 5.34 12.61 -4.44
C ALA A 102 5.48 11.11 -4.76
N VAL A 103 5.25 10.26 -3.76
CA VAL A 103 5.33 8.80 -3.88
C VAL A 103 4.13 8.13 -3.22
N LEU A 104 3.52 7.17 -3.91
CA LEU A 104 2.59 6.20 -3.34
C LEU A 104 3.31 4.86 -3.20
N HIS A 105 3.48 4.39 -1.96
CA HIS A 105 4.10 3.11 -1.64
C HIS A 105 3.02 2.14 -1.18
N ALA A 106 2.63 1.19 -2.03
CA ALA A 106 1.43 0.39 -1.85
C ALA A 106 1.78 -1.06 -1.47
N SER A 107 1.18 -1.58 -0.40
CA SER A 107 1.62 -2.83 0.24
C SER A 107 0.96 -4.10 -0.31
N GLU A 108 -0.13 -3.98 -1.08
CA GLU A 108 -0.94 -5.15 -1.47
C GLU A 108 -1.76 -4.93 -2.76
N PRO A 109 -2.18 -5.99 -3.49
CA PRO A 109 -2.72 -5.88 -4.86
C PRO A 109 -3.84 -4.85 -5.08
N ASP A 110 -4.77 -4.73 -4.16
CA ASP A 110 -5.87 -3.78 -4.20
C ASP A 110 -5.41 -2.34 -3.90
N SER A 111 -4.42 -2.16 -3.02
CA SER A 111 -3.74 -0.86 -2.85
C SER A 111 -2.84 -0.53 -4.05
N TRP A 112 -2.20 -1.51 -4.70
CA TRP A 112 -1.39 -1.32 -5.91
C TRP A 112 -2.26 -0.76 -7.03
N LEU A 113 -3.41 -1.38 -7.27
CA LEU A 113 -4.35 -0.89 -8.26
C LEU A 113 -4.87 0.50 -7.91
N ALA A 114 -5.15 0.78 -6.63
CA ALA A 114 -5.57 2.11 -6.19
C ALA A 114 -4.48 3.17 -6.43
N ALA A 115 -3.21 2.87 -6.14
CA ALA A 115 -2.08 3.76 -6.38
C ALA A 115 -1.88 4.05 -7.87
N LEU A 116 -1.90 3.00 -8.70
CA LEU A 116 -1.80 3.13 -10.16
C LEU A 116 -2.94 3.94 -10.78
N ILE A 117 -4.15 3.90 -10.19
CA ILE A 117 -5.26 4.75 -10.60
C ILE A 117 -5.05 6.19 -10.12
N ALA A 118 -4.64 6.38 -8.87
CA ALA A 118 -4.44 7.69 -8.26
C ALA A 118 -3.37 8.53 -9.00
N ALA A 119 -2.29 7.89 -9.41
CA ALA A 119 -1.15 8.50 -10.10
C ALA A 119 -1.40 8.85 -11.58
N ARG A 120 -2.52 8.41 -12.19
CA ARG A 120 -2.80 8.70 -13.61
C ARG A 120 -2.84 10.20 -13.87
N GLY A 121 -2.03 10.65 -14.84
CA GLY A 121 -1.93 12.06 -15.21
C GLY A 121 -1.36 12.96 -14.11
N ARG A 122 -0.51 12.41 -13.23
CA ARG A 122 0.18 13.16 -12.17
C ARG A 122 1.67 12.82 -12.18
N ASP A 123 2.48 13.73 -11.65
CA ASP A 123 3.90 13.48 -11.37
C ASP A 123 4.06 12.79 -10.00
N THR A 124 3.34 11.68 -9.82
CA THR A 124 3.37 10.88 -8.59
C THR A 124 3.96 9.52 -8.93
N ARG A 125 5.04 9.14 -8.22
CA ARG A 125 5.70 7.84 -8.41
C ARG A 125 4.95 6.75 -7.66
N VAL A 126 4.87 5.55 -8.24
CA VAL A 126 4.23 4.39 -7.64
C VAL A 126 5.27 3.30 -7.35
N VAL A 127 5.36 2.90 -6.08
CA VAL A 127 6.17 1.79 -5.61
C VAL A 127 5.24 0.69 -5.13
N LEU A 128 5.42 -0.53 -5.63
CA LEU A 128 4.71 -1.70 -5.13
C LEU A 128 5.60 -2.43 -4.12
N ASP A 129 5.16 -2.56 -2.88
CA ASP A 129 5.77 -3.45 -1.90
C ASP A 129 5.10 -4.83 -2.00
N VAL A 130 5.92 -5.85 -2.23
CA VAL A 130 5.54 -7.26 -2.34
C VAL A 130 6.12 -8.02 -1.16
N HIS A 131 5.33 -8.11 -0.11
CA HIS A 131 5.70 -8.83 1.11
C HIS A 131 5.06 -10.24 1.22
N GLU A 132 4.24 -10.65 0.26
CA GLU A 132 3.64 -12.00 0.19
C GLU A 132 3.50 -12.57 -1.23
N HIS A 133 3.38 -13.90 -1.32
CA HIS A 133 3.00 -14.59 -2.55
C HIS A 133 1.47 -14.65 -2.73
N TYR A 134 0.89 -13.57 -3.27
CA TYR A 134 -0.56 -13.43 -3.46
C TYR A 134 -1.24 -14.49 -4.35
N PRO A 135 -0.62 -15.06 -5.42
CA PRO A 135 -1.28 -16.07 -6.26
C PRO A 135 -1.80 -17.27 -5.46
N SER A 136 -1.12 -17.66 -4.37
CA SER A 136 -1.51 -18.82 -3.55
C SER A 136 -2.59 -18.51 -2.51
N ARG A 137 -2.95 -17.23 -2.30
CA ARG A 137 -3.95 -16.83 -1.29
C ARG A 137 -5.39 -17.05 -1.73
N LEU A 138 -5.68 -17.43 -2.97
CA LEU A 138 -7.07 -17.72 -3.38
C LEU A 138 -7.47 -19.18 -3.19
N ASP A 139 -6.52 -20.10 -3.08
CA ASP A 139 -6.79 -21.54 -2.99
C ASP A 139 -7.71 -21.93 -1.83
N HIS A 140 -7.52 -21.28 -0.67
CA HIS A 140 -8.32 -21.54 0.53
C HIS A 140 -9.75 -20.97 0.44
N ARG A 141 -10.05 -20.14 -0.56
CA ARG A 141 -11.38 -19.53 -0.76
C ARG A 141 -12.22 -20.25 -1.80
N LEU A 142 -11.63 -21.15 -2.57
CA LEU A 142 -12.34 -21.93 -3.59
C LEU A 142 -13.01 -23.16 -2.95
N PRO A 143 -14.27 -23.49 -3.33
CA PRO A 143 -14.94 -24.71 -2.91
C PRO A 143 -14.08 -25.94 -3.20
N ARG A 144 -13.97 -26.87 -2.25
CA ARG A 144 -13.06 -28.04 -2.35
C ARG A 144 -13.24 -28.81 -3.67
N ALA A 145 -14.49 -29.01 -4.09
CA ALA A 145 -14.83 -29.73 -5.32
C ALA A 145 -14.36 -29.03 -6.60
N LEU A 146 -14.33 -27.70 -6.63
CA LEU A 146 -13.96 -26.91 -7.81
C LEU A 146 -12.50 -26.46 -7.80
N ARG A 147 -11.80 -26.61 -6.67
CA ARG A 147 -10.42 -26.19 -6.48
C ARG A 147 -9.43 -26.71 -7.55
N PRO A 148 -9.44 -28.00 -7.98
CA PRO A 148 -8.44 -28.47 -8.95
C PRO A 148 -8.53 -27.75 -10.31
N VAL A 149 -9.72 -27.28 -10.70
CA VAL A 149 -9.93 -26.55 -11.96
C VAL A 149 -9.79 -25.04 -11.77
N LEU A 150 -10.38 -24.49 -10.71
CA LEU A 150 -10.43 -23.04 -10.50
C LEU A 150 -9.12 -22.47 -9.94
N ALA A 151 -8.36 -23.23 -9.15
CA ALA A 151 -7.14 -22.71 -8.52
C ALA A 151 -6.04 -22.37 -9.55
N PRO A 152 -5.74 -23.22 -10.55
CA PRO A 152 -4.77 -22.88 -11.59
C PRO A 152 -5.17 -21.62 -12.39
N LEU A 153 -6.45 -21.50 -12.74
CA LEU A 153 -6.99 -20.34 -13.45
C LEU A 153 -6.89 -19.06 -12.61
N ALA A 154 -7.30 -19.12 -11.35
CA ALA A 154 -7.22 -18.00 -10.41
C ALA A 154 -5.76 -17.56 -10.19
N ARG A 155 -4.85 -18.52 -10.02
CA ARG A 155 -3.40 -18.25 -9.89
C ARG A 155 -2.85 -17.58 -11.16
N ALA A 156 -3.20 -18.08 -12.34
CA ALA A 156 -2.78 -17.49 -13.61
C ALA A 156 -3.31 -16.06 -13.79
N ALA A 157 -4.58 -15.82 -13.43
CA ALA A 157 -5.19 -14.50 -13.47
C ALA A 157 -4.49 -13.52 -12.51
N ILE A 158 -4.22 -13.92 -11.26
CA ILE A 158 -3.47 -13.08 -10.32
C ILE A 158 -2.07 -12.79 -10.85
N ARG A 159 -1.34 -13.79 -11.33
CA ARG A 159 0.00 -13.59 -11.88
C ARG A 159 0.02 -12.57 -13.01
N ARG A 160 -0.93 -12.69 -13.95
CA ARG A 160 -1.10 -11.70 -15.03
C ARG A 160 -1.40 -10.31 -14.48
N ALA A 161 -2.26 -10.20 -13.47
CA ALA A 161 -2.55 -8.91 -12.84
C ALA A 161 -1.32 -8.32 -12.13
N CYS A 162 -0.56 -9.13 -11.37
CA CYS A 162 0.69 -8.71 -10.74
C CYS A 162 1.70 -8.20 -11.77
N ARG A 163 1.96 -8.97 -12.83
CA ARG A 163 2.86 -8.58 -13.93
C ARG A 163 2.42 -7.28 -14.60
N ALA A 164 1.12 -7.14 -14.89
CA ALA A 164 0.58 -5.94 -15.51
C ALA A 164 0.67 -4.71 -14.60
N MET A 165 0.48 -4.87 -13.29
CA MET A 165 0.66 -3.78 -12.32
C MET A 165 2.15 -3.42 -12.15
N ALA A 166 3.02 -4.42 -12.07
CA ALA A 166 4.47 -4.24 -11.98
C ALA A 166 5.02 -3.44 -13.18
N ALA A 167 4.59 -3.79 -14.39
CA ALA A 167 4.98 -3.09 -15.62
C ALA A 167 4.51 -1.63 -15.68
N ARG A 168 3.55 -1.25 -14.84
CA ARG A 168 2.98 0.11 -14.78
C ARG A 168 3.49 0.92 -13.59
N ALA A 169 4.19 0.29 -12.65
CA ALA A 169 4.78 0.94 -11.50
C ALA A 169 6.15 1.51 -11.86
N ASP A 170 6.61 2.51 -11.10
CA ASP A 170 7.97 3.05 -11.26
C ASP A 170 9.01 2.13 -10.62
N ALA A 171 8.64 1.45 -9.54
CA ALA A 171 9.47 0.46 -8.87
C ALA A 171 8.65 -0.62 -8.16
N VAL A 172 9.28 -1.77 -7.94
CA VAL A 172 8.78 -2.85 -7.12
C VAL A 172 9.83 -3.22 -6.07
N VAL A 173 9.41 -3.34 -4.82
CA VAL A 173 10.21 -3.83 -3.70
C VAL A 173 9.73 -5.24 -3.35
N VAL A 174 10.64 -6.20 -3.28
CA VAL A 174 10.34 -7.58 -2.91
C VAL A 174 11.01 -7.93 -1.58
N ALA A 175 10.23 -8.43 -0.62
CA ALA A 175 10.73 -8.69 0.72
C ALA A 175 11.31 -10.10 0.94
N LYS A 176 11.14 -11.00 -0.05
CA LYS A 176 11.56 -12.40 0.02
C LYS A 176 12.11 -12.89 -1.33
N ASP A 177 13.13 -13.74 -1.25
CA ASP A 177 13.68 -14.46 -2.40
C ASP A 177 12.58 -15.35 -3.05
N GLY A 178 12.54 -15.39 -4.38
CA GLY A 178 11.58 -16.18 -5.16
C GLY A 178 10.24 -15.49 -5.46
N LEU A 179 10.07 -14.22 -5.08
CA LEU A 179 8.92 -13.40 -5.52
C LEU A 179 9.19 -12.65 -6.82
N ASP A 180 10.43 -12.59 -7.29
CA ASP A 180 10.91 -11.73 -8.38
C ASP A 180 10.30 -12.07 -9.75
N GLU A 181 10.03 -13.34 -10.05
CA GLU A 181 9.66 -13.80 -11.39
C GLU A 181 8.42 -13.08 -11.95
N ASP A 182 7.39 -12.89 -11.11
CA ASP A 182 6.15 -12.22 -11.50
C ASP A 182 6.26 -10.68 -11.56
N PHE A 183 7.39 -10.11 -11.15
CA PHE A 183 7.59 -8.66 -11.09
C PHE A 183 8.78 -8.18 -11.93
N ARG A 184 9.44 -9.05 -12.70
CA ARG A 184 10.56 -8.70 -13.61
C ARG A 184 10.20 -7.66 -14.68
N ALA A 185 8.92 -7.48 -14.97
CA ALA A 185 8.44 -6.46 -15.89
C ALA A 185 8.53 -5.03 -15.31
N ALA A 186 8.83 -4.88 -14.01
CA ALA A 186 9.02 -3.57 -13.39
C ALA A 186 10.28 -2.87 -13.92
N PRO A 187 10.25 -1.56 -14.18
CA PRO A 187 11.43 -0.79 -14.60
C PRO A 187 12.56 -0.84 -13.56
N ARG A 188 12.20 -0.93 -12.28
CA ARG A 188 13.13 -1.07 -11.15
C ARG A 188 12.60 -2.13 -10.20
N LEU A 189 13.41 -3.14 -9.92
CA LEU A 189 13.10 -4.22 -8.98
C LEU A 189 14.18 -4.25 -7.90
N ALA A 190 13.80 -4.05 -6.65
CA ALA A 190 14.72 -4.02 -5.51
C ALA A 190 14.35 -5.10 -4.50
N ALA A 191 15.32 -5.95 -4.14
CA ALA A 191 15.17 -6.89 -3.04
C ALA A 191 15.54 -6.21 -1.72
N VAL A 192 14.57 -6.03 -0.83
CA VAL A 192 14.77 -5.44 0.50
C VAL A 192 14.26 -6.41 1.54
N ARG A 193 15.18 -7.17 2.15
CA ARG A 193 14.82 -8.23 3.09
C ARG A 193 14.26 -7.68 4.39
N ASN A 194 13.24 -8.35 4.90
CA ASN A 194 12.76 -8.11 6.26
C ASN A 194 13.87 -8.42 7.27
N TYR A 195 14.06 -7.51 8.24
CA TYR A 195 14.92 -7.72 9.40
C TYR A 195 14.08 -7.87 10.66
N ALA A 196 14.60 -8.57 11.67
CA ALA A 196 14.03 -8.53 13.02
C ALA A 196 14.47 -7.22 13.68
N GLU A 197 13.54 -6.49 14.30
CA GLU A 197 13.94 -5.42 15.21
C GLU A 197 14.74 -6.06 16.35
N PRO A 198 15.92 -5.53 16.73
CA PRO A 198 16.59 -5.98 17.94
C PRO A 198 15.61 -5.81 19.11
N LEU A 199 15.47 -6.85 19.94
CA LEU A 199 14.77 -6.69 21.22
C LEU A 199 15.44 -5.53 21.97
N PRO A 200 14.68 -4.59 22.56
CA PRO A 200 15.28 -3.60 23.44
C PRO A 200 16.00 -4.38 24.57
N LEU A 201 17.32 -4.15 24.67
CA LEU A 201 18.14 -4.63 25.78
C LEU A 201 17.69 -3.98 27.10
#